data_AF-A0A2V9R9B1-F1
#
_entry.id   AF-A0A2V9R9B1-F1
#
_cell.length_a   1.000
_cell.length_b   1.000
_cell.length_c   1.000
_cell.angle_alpha   90.00
_cell.angle_beta   90.00
_cell.angle_gamma   90.00
#
_symmetry.space_group_name_H-M   'P 1'
#
loop_
_entity.id
_entity.type
_entity.pdbx_description
1 polymer ?
#
loop_
_entity_poly.entity_id
_entity_poly.type
_entity_poly.pdbx_seq_one_letter_code
_entity_poly.pdbx_strand_id
1 'polypeptide(L)'
;MRVCKPSRISAKGRRAFLKAFGATSFLPSFLAGCGQSARPNGNEKRPSASIDAEIQALTDVIRSRYGTKLTDQQLQEIHSEIESNLKNREQLRLVRLKNSDEPDVIFRATI
;
A
#
# COMPACT_ATOMS: atom_id res chain seq x y z
N MET A 1 -33.56 -16.73 -5.88
CA MET A 1 -32.16 -16.24 -5.83
C MET A 1 -32.04 -15.08 -6.82
N ARG A 2 -31.76 -13.85 -6.36
CA ARG A 2 -31.57 -12.69 -7.26
C ARG A 2 -30.09 -12.42 -7.42
N VAL A 3 -29.61 -12.58 -8.65
CA VAL A 3 -28.23 -12.28 -9.06
C VAL A 3 -28.07 -10.76 -9.15
N CYS A 4 -27.18 -10.19 -8.35
CA CYS A 4 -26.78 -8.78 -8.50
C CYS A 4 -25.90 -8.65 -9.76
N LYS A 5 -26.27 -7.73 -10.67
CA LYS A 5 -25.43 -7.34 -11.81
C LYS A 5 -24.36 -6.35 -11.35
N PRO A 6 -23.11 -6.45 -11.83
CA PRO A 6 -22.10 -5.43 -11.56
C PRO A 6 -22.42 -4.14 -12.32
N SER A 7 -22.42 -3.01 -11.61
CA SER A 7 -22.54 -1.67 -12.18
C SER A 7 -21.23 -1.29 -12.85
N ARG A 8 -21.28 -0.85 -14.12
CA ARG A 8 -20.10 -0.38 -14.85
C ARG A 8 -19.71 1.00 -14.33
N ILE A 9 -18.50 1.14 -13.78
CA ILE A 9 -17.92 2.42 -13.39
C ILE A 9 -17.68 3.27 -14.66
N SER A 10 -18.24 4.49 -14.67
CA SER A 10 -18.26 5.40 -15.83
C SER A 10 -16.90 6.05 -16.08
N ALA A 11 -16.36 5.89 -17.29
CA ALA A 11 -15.09 6.46 -17.74
C ALA A 11 -15.06 8.00 -17.87
N LYS A 12 -16.10 8.72 -17.43
CA LYS A 12 -16.25 10.17 -17.60
C LYS A 12 -15.28 11.02 -16.76
N GLY A 13 -14.84 10.54 -15.58
CA GLY A 13 -13.97 11.32 -14.68
C GLY A 13 -12.53 11.52 -15.18
N ARG A 14 -11.95 10.51 -15.84
CA ARG A 14 -10.55 10.53 -16.30
C ARG A 14 -10.30 11.50 -17.46
N ARG A 15 -11.27 11.69 -18.35
CA ARG A 15 -11.14 12.51 -19.57
C ARG A 15 -11.37 14.01 -19.33
N ALA A 16 -11.99 14.38 -18.21
CA ALA A 16 -12.25 15.77 -17.87
C ALA A 16 -10.96 16.48 -17.39
N PHE A 17 -10.08 15.77 -16.68
CA PHE A 17 -8.84 16.34 -16.13
C PHE A 17 -7.83 16.72 -17.22
N LEU A 18 -7.73 15.92 -18.29
CA LEU A 18 -6.84 16.20 -19.44
C LEU A 18 -7.28 17.41 -20.27
N LYS A 19 -8.58 17.79 -20.22
CA LYS A 19 -9.07 18.98 -20.92
C LYS A 19 -8.65 20.29 -20.25
N ALA A 20 -8.25 20.26 -18.97
CA ALA A 20 -7.88 21.46 -18.23
C ALA A 20 -6.43 21.92 -18.46
N PHE A 21 -5.54 21.08 -19.01
CA PHE A 21 -4.12 21.41 -19.23
C PHE A 21 -3.78 21.84 -20.67
N GLY A 22 -4.78 21.99 -21.55
CA GLY A 22 -4.57 22.20 -22.98
C GLY A 22 -4.45 23.66 -23.46
N ALA A 23 -4.41 24.67 -22.59
CA ALA A 23 -4.62 26.05 -23.03
C ALA A 23 -3.75 27.13 -22.33
N THR A 24 -2.46 26.88 -22.06
CA THR A 24 -1.50 27.95 -21.72
C THR A 24 -0.14 27.73 -22.40
N SER A 25 -0.04 28.14 -23.66
CA SER A 25 1.23 28.37 -24.37
C SER A 25 1.62 29.84 -24.28
N PHE A 26 2.94 30.11 -24.20
CA PHE A 26 3.65 31.42 -24.14
C PHE A 26 3.71 32.03 -22.71
N LEU A 27 4.83 32.23 -21.99
CA LEU A 27 6.30 32.43 -22.15
C LEU A 27 6.98 32.20 -20.75
N PRO A 28 8.29 32.49 -20.46
CA PRO A 28 9.57 32.20 -21.10
C PRO A 28 10.52 31.34 -20.19
N SER A 29 11.63 30.86 -20.77
CA SER A 29 12.60 29.88 -20.26
C SER A 29 13.53 30.32 -19.09
N PHE A 30 13.01 30.71 -17.92
CA PHE A 30 13.84 31.13 -16.77
C PHE A 30 13.68 30.36 -15.45
N LEU A 31 13.18 29.12 -15.49
CA LEU A 31 13.35 28.14 -14.40
C LEU A 31 13.85 26.80 -14.95
N ALA A 32 14.95 26.84 -15.71
CA ALA A 32 15.79 25.67 -15.97
C ALA A 32 16.54 25.31 -14.67
N GLY A 33 15.78 24.80 -13.71
CA GLY A 33 16.26 24.50 -12.36
C GLY A 33 15.30 23.63 -11.57
N CYS A 34 14.34 22.96 -12.19
CA CYS A 34 13.81 21.72 -11.61
C CYS A 34 14.86 20.64 -11.83
N GLY A 35 15.90 20.69 -10.99
CA GLY A 35 16.78 19.56 -10.77
C GLY A 35 15.91 18.33 -10.63
N GLN A 36 16.13 17.40 -11.55
CA GLN A 36 15.46 16.13 -11.63
C GLN A 36 15.41 15.54 -10.23
N SER A 37 14.21 15.43 -9.65
CA SER A 37 14.01 14.49 -8.55
C SER A 37 14.38 13.14 -9.15
N ALA A 38 15.60 12.71 -8.86
CA ALA A 38 16.04 11.36 -9.10
C ALA A 38 15.00 10.50 -8.38
N ARG A 39 14.03 9.98 -9.14
CA ARG A 39 13.18 8.90 -8.64
C ARG A 39 14.19 7.85 -8.21
N PRO A 40 14.28 7.49 -6.92
CA PRO A 40 15.08 6.34 -6.55
C PRO A 40 14.56 5.20 -7.43
N ASN A 41 15.45 4.63 -8.25
CA ASN A 41 15.12 3.43 -9.00
C ASN A 41 14.56 2.45 -7.97
N GLY A 42 13.28 2.09 -8.09
CA GLY A 42 12.54 1.27 -7.12
C GLY A 42 13.02 -0.18 -7.02
N ASN A 43 14.28 -0.42 -7.39
CA ASN A 43 15.00 -1.68 -7.34
C ASN A 43 16.08 -1.68 -6.25
N GLU A 44 15.97 -0.82 -5.24
CA GLU A 44 16.70 -1.08 -4.01
C GLU A 44 16.08 -2.32 -3.35
N LYS A 45 16.69 -3.47 -3.67
CA LYS A 45 16.30 -4.78 -3.16
C LYS A 45 16.60 -4.77 -1.67
N ARG A 46 15.64 -4.26 -0.88
CA ARG A 46 15.67 -4.33 0.58
C ARG A 46 16.02 -5.78 0.94
N PRO A 47 17.04 -6.02 1.77
CA PRO A 47 17.40 -7.39 2.13
C PRO A 47 16.13 -8.07 2.65
N SER A 48 15.71 -9.11 1.94
CA SER A 48 14.57 -9.92 2.34
C SER A 48 15.01 -10.69 3.58
N ALA A 49 14.78 -10.12 4.76
CA ALA A 49 14.92 -10.84 6.01
C ALA A 49 14.11 -12.14 5.89
N SER A 50 14.61 -13.24 6.44
CA SER A 50 13.82 -14.46 6.54
C SER A 50 12.54 -14.18 7.32
N ILE A 51 11.47 -14.90 7.00
CA ILE A 51 10.19 -14.78 7.70
C ILE A 51 10.41 -14.97 9.21
N ASP A 52 11.25 -15.93 9.61
CA ASP A 52 11.57 -16.20 11.01
C ASP A 52 12.26 -15.02 11.69
N ALA A 53 13.19 -14.34 11.01
CA ALA A 53 13.86 -13.16 11.55
C ALA A 53 12.88 -11.98 11.71
N GLU A 54 11.91 -11.85 10.79
CA GLU A 54 10.86 -10.83 10.88
C GLU A 54 9.86 -11.13 12.01
N ILE A 55 9.48 -12.40 12.21
CA ILE A 55 8.63 -12.83 13.34
C ILE A 55 9.30 -12.44 14.65
N GLN A 56 10.56 -12.83 14.86
CA GLN A 56 11.29 -12.52 16.09
C GLN A 56 11.39 -11.01 16.32
N ALA A 57 11.75 -10.24 15.30
CA ALA A 57 11.82 -8.79 15.40
C ALA A 57 10.49 -8.15 15.83
N LEU A 58 9.37 -8.64 15.28
CA LEU A 58 8.03 -8.15 15.64
C LEU A 58 7.65 -8.56 17.07
N THR A 59 7.90 -9.81 17.45
CA THR A 59 7.66 -10.31 18.81
C THR A 59 8.49 -9.54 19.83
N ASP A 60 9.74 -9.20 19.53
CA ASP A 60 10.61 -8.42 20.42
C ASP A 60 10.10 -6.99 20.63
N VAL A 61 9.58 -6.34 19.58
CA VAL A 61 8.94 -5.02 19.70
C VAL A 61 7.71 -5.10 20.62
N ILE A 62 6.89 -6.15 20.49
CA ILE A 62 5.71 -6.35 21.34
C ILE A 62 6.13 -6.60 22.77
N ARG A 63 7.12 -7.47 23.00
CA ARG A 63 7.66 -7.75 24.33
C ARG A 63 8.23 -6.48 24.99
N SER A 64 8.98 -5.68 24.24
CA SER A 64 9.54 -4.42 24.71
C SER A 64 8.46 -3.43 25.14
N ARG A 65 7.35 -3.34 24.38
CA ARG A 65 6.30 -2.34 24.63
C ARG A 65 5.24 -2.80 25.63
N TYR A 66 4.92 -4.09 25.65
CA TYR A 66 3.76 -4.65 26.35
C TYR A 66 4.07 -5.86 27.22
N GLY A 67 5.34 -6.30 27.31
CA GLY A 67 5.71 -7.54 28.00
C GLY A 67 5.28 -7.60 29.47
N THR A 68 5.20 -6.47 30.17
CA THR A 68 4.70 -6.44 31.57
C THR A 68 3.19 -6.60 31.71
N LYS A 69 2.45 -6.52 30.60
CA LYS A 69 0.98 -6.58 30.54
C LYS A 69 0.46 -7.86 29.90
N LEU A 70 1.33 -8.70 29.39
CA LEU A 70 0.99 -9.91 28.66
C LEU A 70 1.49 -11.12 29.43
N THR A 71 0.66 -12.16 29.49
CA THR A 71 1.10 -13.46 29.97
C THR A 71 1.90 -14.18 28.88
N ASP A 72 2.70 -15.16 29.27
CA ASP A 72 3.48 -15.96 28.30
C ASP A 72 2.58 -16.68 27.28
N GLN A 73 1.40 -17.14 27.72
CA GLN A 73 0.41 -17.73 26.82
C GLN A 73 -0.06 -16.73 25.75
N GLN A 74 -0.36 -15.50 26.15
CA GLN A 74 -0.78 -14.44 25.22
C GLN A 74 0.34 -14.06 24.26
N LEU A 75 1.58 -14.03 24.73
CA LEU A 75 2.74 -13.81 23.86
C LEU A 75 2.89 -14.94 22.82
N GLN A 76 2.63 -16.18 23.19
CA GLN A 76 2.66 -17.32 22.28
C GLN A 76 1.53 -17.24 21.24
N GLU A 77 0.33 -16.85 21.64
CA GLU A 77 -0.80 -16.62 20.73
C GLU A 77 -0.48 -15.52 19.72
N ILE A 78 0.08 -14.40 20.18
CA ILE A 78 0.53 -13.30 19.32
C ILE A 78 1.59 -13.78 18.33
N HIS A 79 2.56 -14.58 18.78
CA HIS A 79 3.59 -15.13 17.88
C HIS A 79 2.97 -15.97 16.76
N SER A 80 2.05 -16.88 17.10
CA SER A 80 1.31 -17.70 16.12
C SER A 80 0.53 -16.84 15.13
N GLU A 81 -0.11 -15.77 15.62
CA GLU A 81 -0.87 -14.85 14.79
C GLU A 81 0.03 -14.05 13.82
N ILE A 82 1.22 -13.61 14.26
CA ILE A 82 2.20 -12.95 13.40
C ILE A 82 2.66 -13.91 12.30
N GLU A 83 2.99 -15.15 12.65
CA GLU A 83 3.41 -16.17 11.68
C GLU A 83 2.34 -16.40 10.60
N SER A 84 1.09 -16.58 11.00
CA SER A 84 -0.05 -16.73 10.09
C SER A 84 -0.20 -15.52 9.16
N ASN A 85 -0.14 -14.30 9.71
CA ASN A 85 -0.26 -13.07 8.94
C ASN A 85 0.88 -12.88 7.93
N LEU A 86 2.12 -13.21 8.30
CA LEU A 86 3.26 -13.12 7.38
C LEU A 86 3.15 -14.14 6.25
N LYS A 87 2.71 -15.37 6.53
CA LYS A 87 2.42 -16.37 5.50
C LYS A 87 1.34 -15.87 4.53
N ASN A 88 0.24 -15.34 5.06
CA ASN A 88 -0.85 -14.78 4.26
C ASN A 88 -0.38 -13.58 3.42
N ARG A 89 0.45 -12.71 3.97
CA ARG A 89 1.07 -11.59 3.25
C ARG A 89 1.88 -12.07 2.06
N GLU A 90 2.72 -13.09 2.23
CA GLU A 90 3.51 -13.63 1.11
C GLU A 90 2.62 -14.20 0.01
N GLN A 91 1.49 -14.83 0.35
CA GLN A 91 0.49 -15.24 -0.65
C GLN A 91 -0.12 -14.03 -1.38
N LEU A 92 -0.48 -12.97 -0.66
CA LEU A 92 -1.04 -11.75 -1.27
C LEU A 92 -0.04 -11.04 -2.19
N ARG A 93 1.27 -11.09 -1.88
CA ARG A 93 2.33 -10.50 -2.73
C ARG A 93 2.48 -11.18 -4.09
N LEU A 94 1.97 -12.40 -4.25
CA LEU A 94 1.93 -13.10 -5.53
C LEU A 94 0.88 -12.50 -6.48
N VAL A 95 -0.12 -11.78 -5.94
CA VAL A 95 -1.16 -11.14 -6.74
C VAL A 95 -0.60 -9.88 -7.40
N ARG A 96 -0.60 -9.87 -8.74
CA ARG A 96 -0.15 -8.71 -9.53
C ARG A 96 -1.27 -7.68 -9.64
N LEU A 97 -1.11 -6.57 -8.93
CA LEU A 97 -1.98 -5.40 -9.04
C LEU A 97 -1.39 -4.40 -10.04
N LYS A 98 -2.23 -3.84 -10.90
CA LYS A 98 -1.92 -2.66 -11.71
C LYS A 98 -2.19 -1.43 -10.86
N ASN A 99 -1.46 -0.35 -11.09
CA ASN A 99 -1.73 0.94 -10.43
C ASN A 99 -3.13 1.50 -10.74
N SER A 100 -3.81 0.97 -11.77
CA SER A 100 -5.20 1.28 -12.11
C SER A 100 -6.23 0.49 -11.32
N ASP A 101 -5.81 -0.52 -10.56
CA ASP A 101 -6.72 -1.35 -9.77
C ASP A 101 -7.11 -0.56 -8.51
N GLU A 102 -8.38 -0.19 -8.43
CA GLU A 102 -8.94 0.61 -7.35
C GLU A 102 -9.24 -0.28 -6.12
N PRO A 103 -9.22 0.27 -4.90
CA PRO A 103 -9.68 -0.46 -3.72
C PRO A 103 -11.15 -0.85 -3.88
N ASP A 104 -11.53 -2.00 -3.31
CA ASP A 104 -12.91 -2.50 -3.36
C ASP A 104 -13.92 -1.51 -2.77
N VAL A 105 -13.49 -0.74 -1.77
CA VAL A 105 -14.29 0.30 -1.14
C VAL A 105 -13.57 1.64 -1.17
N ILE A 106 -14.21 2.64 -1.77
CA ILE A 106 -13.78 4.04 -1.73
C ILE A 106 -14.66 4.78 -0.71
N PHE A 107 -14.07 5.16 0.42
CA PHE A 107 -14.74 5.99 1.41
C PHE A 107 -14.99 7.41 0.84
N ARG A 108 -16.23 7.91 0.99
CA ARG A 108 -16.60 9.29 0.66
C ARG A 108 -17.31 9.91 1.85
N ALA A 109 -16.70 10.93 2.44
CA ALA A 109 -17.39 11.79 3.40
C ALA A 109 -18.17 12.86 2.62
N THR A 110 -19.48 12.92 2.84
CA THR A 110 -20.32 14.07 2.46
C THR A 110 -20.44 14.98 3.67
N ILE A 111 -20.11 16.26 3.48
CA ILE A 111 -20.34 17.35 4.44
C ILE A 111 -21.72 17.93 4.15
#